data_AF-A0A2P6SB97-F1
#
_entry.id   AF-A0A2P6SB97-F1
#
_cell.length_a   1.000
_cell.length_b   1.000
_cell.length_c   1.000
_cell.angle_alpha   90.00
_cell.angle_beta   90.00
_cell.angle_gamma   90.00
#
_symmetry.space_group_name_H-M   'P 1'
#
loop_
_entity.id
_entity.type
_entity.pdbx_description
1 polymer ?
#
loop_
_entity_poly.entity_id
_entity_poly.type
_entity_poly.pdbx_seq_one_letter_code
_entity_poly.pdbx_strand_id
1 'polypeptide(L)'
;MEKKEEDDLVSGTFTWKIKKFSNLNGDEFYSDIFVVGGFKWRVLLYPKGNKGKTFISMYLDVADSSTLPFGWTRYAQFSFTLVNQLDRILSKTEDTEHEFNANECDWGFTKFMPASEIHDLSKGYLVNDTCLVEANVSVRKRVILKS
;
A
#
# COMPACT_ATOMS: atom_id res chain seq x y z
N MET A 1 4.93 -32.71 -18.38
CA MET A 1 4.36 -32.07 -17.17
C MET A 1 5.32 -30.97 -16.78
N GLU A 2 5.02 -29.74 -17.19
CA GLU A 2 5.80 -28.57 -16.79
C GLU A 2 5.56 -28.35 -15.30
N LYS A 3 6.63 -28.45 -14.49
CA LYS A 3 6.62 -27.86 -13.15
C LYS A 3 6.47 -26.36 -13.38
N LYS A 4 5.32 -25.79 -13.01
CA LYS A 4 5.24 -24.35 -12.76
C LYS A 4 6.31 -24.05 -11.70
N GLU A 5 7.34 -23.30 -12.09
CA GLU A 5 8.22 -22.66 -11.13
C GLU A 5 7.32 -21.78 -10.26
N GLU A 6 7.17 -22.16 -9.00
CA GLU A 6 6.59 -21.30 -7.99
C GLU A 6 7.57 -20.12 -7.91
N ASP A 7 7.19 -18.95 -8.45
CA ASP A 7 8.00 -17.74 -8.34
C ASP A 7 8.38 -17.59 -6.86
N ASP A 8 9.68 -17.69 -6.53
CA ASP A 8 10.19 -17.46 -5.18
C ASP A 8 9.85 -16.00 -4.80
N LEU A 9 8.69 -15.78 -4.18
CA LEU A 9 8.26 -14.46 -3.73
C LEU A 9 8.88 -14.16 -2.37
N VAL A 10 9.40 -12.95 -2.22
CA VAL A 10 9.80 -12.41 -0.93
C VAL A 10 8.69 -11.50 -0.44
N SER A 11 8.06 -11.89 0.67
CA SER A 11 6.95 -11.16 1.27
C SER A 11 7.38 -10.37 2.50
N GLY A 12 6.72 -9.25 2.75
CA GLY A 12 6.85 -8.48 3.97
C GLY A 12 5.59 -7.67 4.25
N THR A 13 5.37 -7.38 5.52
CA THR A 13 4.24 -6.58 6.00
C THR A 13 4.76 -5.30 6.65
N PHE A 14 4.14 -4.18 6.32
CA PHE A 14 4.39 -2.89 6.95
C PHE A 14 3.09 -2.37 7.57
N THR A 15 3.16 -1.85 8.80
CA THR A 15 2.01 -1.26 9.49
C THR A 15 2.25 0.23 9.68
N TRP A 16 1.41 1.04 9.04
CA TRP A 16 1.41 2.49 9.20
C TRP A 16 0.38 2.90 10.26
N LYS A 17 0.88 3.46 11.37
CA LYS A 17 0.06 4.05 12.43
C LYS A 17 -0.10 5.55 12.19
N ILE A 18 -1.25 5.94 11.65
CA ILE A 18 -1.55 7.32 11.29
C ILE A 18 -2.28 7.98 12.45
N LYS A 19 -1.54 8.76 13.25
CA LYS A 19 -2.10 9.53 14.37
C LYS A 19 -2.70 10.84 13.85
N LYS A 20 -3.68 11.37 14.58
CA LYS A 20 -4.36 12.62 14.26
C LYS A 20 -5.01 12.59 12.87
N PHE A 21 -5.58 11.44 12.49
CA PHE A 21 -6.07 11.18 11.13
C PHE A 21 -7.12 12.21 10.68
N SER A 22 -8.01 12.61 11.59
CA SER A 22 -9.02 13.65 11.32
C SER A 22 -8.43 15.01 10.94
N ASN A 23 -7.16 15.29 11.28
CA ASN A 23 -6.47 16.54 10.97
C ASN A 23 -5.67 16.49 9.66
N LEU A 24 -5.73 15.40 8.91
CA LEU A 24 -5.04 15.28 7.62
C LEU A 24 -5.69 16.20 6.59
N ASN A 25 -5.14 17.41 6.48
CA ASN A 25 -5.69 18.48 5.66
C ASN A 25 -5.10 18.59 4.26
N GLY A 26 -3.91 18.04 4.04
CA GLY A 26 -3.27 17.94 2.72
C GLY A 26 -4.00 16.98 1.78
N ASP A 27 -3.67 17.08 0.49
CA ASP A 27 -4.25 16.22 -0.53
C ASP A 27 -3.68 14.80 -0.45
N GLU A 28 -2.39 14.67 -0.13
CA GLU A 28 -1.68 13.39 -0.09
C GLU A 28 -0.68 13.29 1.07
N PHE A 29 -0.45 12.07 1.53
CA PHE A 29 0.47 11.75 2.62
C PHE A 29 1.23 10.47 2.31
N TYR A 30 2.52 10.46 2.63
CA TYR A 30 3.36 9.28 2.50
C TYR A 30 3.64 8.65 3.87
N SER A 31 3.70 7.33 3.91
CA SER A 31 4.29 6.61 5.04
C SER A 31 5.81 6.77 5.07
N ASP A 32 6.43 6.28 6.14
CA ASP A 32 7.84 5.94 6.13
C ASP A 32 8.15 4.91 5.05
N ILE A 33 9.40 4.90 4.58
CA ILE A 33 9.89 3.92 3.61
C ILE A 33 10.12 2.59 4.33
N PHE A 34 9.65 1.50 3.72
CA PHE A 34 9.91 0.13 4.15
C PHE A 34 10.52 -0.69 3.01
N VAL A 35 11.19 -1.80 3.35
CA VAL A 35 11.95 -2.61 2.38
C VAL A 35 11.40 -4.03 2.34
N VAL A 36 11.05 -4.49 1.14
CA VAL A 36 10.65 -5.88 0.86
C VAL A 36 11.37 -6.36 -0.39
N GLY A 37 12.03 -7.52 -0.29
CA GLY A 37 12.86 -8.09 -1.37
C GLY A 37 13.97 -7.18 -1.87
N GLY A 38 14.48 -6.29 -1.02
CA GLY A 38 15.53 -5.32 -1.36
C GLY A 38 15.03 -4.07 -2.10
N PHE A 39 13.73 -3.94 -2.33
CA PHE A 39 13.11 -2.77 -2.95
C PHE A 39 12.51 -1.85 -1.89
N LYS A 40 12.64 -0.53 -2.11
CA LYS A 40 12.08 0.51 -1.24
C LYS A 40 10.66 0.84 -1.66
N TRP A 41 9.74 0.69 -0.73
CA TRP A 41 8.31 0.93 -0.88
C TRP A 41 7.85 1.98 0.12
N ARG A 42 6.76 2.67 -0.19
CA ARG A 42 5.99 3.48 0.77
C ARG A 42 4.51 3.43 0.40
N VAL A 43 3.65 3.72 1.38
CA VAL A 43 2.22 3.90 1.14
C VAL A 43 1.96 5.36 0.82
N LEU A 44 1.20 5.61 -0.24
CA LEU A 44 0.66 6.93 -0.61
C LEU A 44 -0.84 6.94 -0.32
N LEU A 45 -1.27 7.82 0.57
CA LEU A 45 -2.65 7.97 1.02
C LEU A 45 -3.21 9.33 0.57
N TYR A 46 -4.38 9.30 -0.04
CA TYR A 46 -5.25 10.46 -0.23
C TYR A 46 -6.44 10.34 0.73
N PRO A 47 -6.41 10.98 1.92
CA PRO A 47 -7.45 10.81 2.95
C PRO A 47 -8.78 11.45 2.55
N LYS A 48 -8.75 12.37 1.57
CA LYS A 48 -9.93 12.97 0.96
C LYS A 48 -10.19 12.42 -0.44
N GLY A 49 -9.42 11.44 -0.90
CA GLY A 49 -9.54 10.84 -2.23
C GLY A 49 -8.84 11.62 -3.35
N ASN A 50 -8.31 10.88 -4.33
CA ASN A 50 -7.67 11.44 -5.53
C ASN A 50 -8.72 11.89 -6.57
N LYS A 51 -9.86 11.19 -6.69
CA LYS A 51 -10.95 11.53 -7.63
C LYS A 51 -12.31 11.50 -6.95
N GLY A 52 -13.04 12.62 -6.98
CA GLY A 52 -14.44 12.70 -6.54
C GLY A 52 -14.69 12.81 -5.03
N LYS A 53 -13.66 13.12 -4.24
CA LYS A 53 -13.66 13.49 -2.81
C LYS A 53 -14.54 12.71 -1.82
N THR A 54 -14.90 11.48 -2.15
CA THR A 54 -15.89 10.67 -1.40
C THR A 54 -15.32 9.38 -0.83
N PHE A 55 -14.17 8.95 -1.33
CA PHE A 55 -13.46 7.74 -0.90
C PHE A 55 -12.05 8.11 -0.50
N ILE A 56 -11.49 7.43 0.50
CA ILE A 56 -10.03 7.41 0.68
C ILE A 56 -9.41 6.62 -0.48
N SER A 57 -8.25 7.07 -0.96
CA SER A 57 -7.47 6.38 -1.99
C SER A 57 -6.13 5.96 -1.40
N MET A 58 -5.66 4.76 -1.73
CA MET A 58 -4.37 4.23 -1.26
C MET A 58 -3.60 3.55 -2.38
N TYR A 59 -2.30 3.82 -2.44
CA TYR A 59 -1.39 3.33 -3.46
C TYR A 59 -0.10 2.83 -2.81
N LEU A 60 0.48 1.79 -3.39
CA LEU A 60 1.85 1.39 -3.12
C LEU A 60 2.73 2.18 -4.08
N ASP A 61 3.78 2.82 -3.58
CA ASP A 61 4.69 3.65 -4.38
C ASP A 61 6.13 3.16 -4.24
N VAL A 62 6.85 3.18 -5.36
CA VAL A 62 8.29 2.91 -5.41
C VAL A 62 9.05 4.15 -4.94
N ALA A 63 9.43 4.15 -3.67
CA ALA A 63 9.92 5.34 -2.97
C ALA A 63 11.19 5.98 -3.57
N ASP A 64 11.98 5.20 -4.32
CA ASP A 64 13.22 5.64 -4.95
C ASP A 64 13.15 5.73 -6.47
N SER A 65 11.94 5.72 -7.05
CA SER A 65 11.67 5.64 -8.50
C SER A 65 12.47 6.63 -9.34
N SER A 66 12.61 7.87 -8.88
CA SER A 66 13.34 8.95 -9.57
C SER A 66 14.85 8.75 -9.66
N THR A 67 15.41 7.81 -8.88
CA THR A 67 16.85 7.51 -8.83
C THR A 67 17.22 6.19 -9.49
N LEU A 68 16.23 5.43 -9.97
CA LEU A 68 16.43 4.13 -10.58
C LEU A 68 16.90 4.24 -12.04
N PRO A 69 17.69 3.27 -12.53
CA PRO A 69 18.22 3.29 -13.89
C PRO A 69 17.09 3.18 -14.91
N PHE A 70 17.29 3.75 -16.11
CA PHE A 70 16.34 3.65 -17.21
C PHE A 70 15.94 2.20 -17.50
N GLY A 71 14.65 1.96 -17.73
CA GLY A 71 14.10 0.65 -18.04
C GLY A 71 13.93 -0.28 -16.84
N TRP A 72 14.01 0.23 -15.60
CA TRP A 72 13.71 -0.58 -14.42
C TRP A 72 12.25 -1.04 -14.43
N THR A 73 12.02 -2.29 -14.01
CA THR A 73 10.70 -2.79 -13.64
C THR A 73 10.76 -3.54 -12.31
N ARG A 74 9.64 -3.56 -11.58
CA ARG A 74 9.45 -4.32 -10.33
C ARG A 74 8.04 -4.89 -10.31
N TYR A 75 7.92 -6.21 -10.38
CA TYR A 75 6.64 -6.86 -10.13
C TYR A 75 6.39 -7.00 -8.62
N ALA A 76 5.17 -6.67 -8.19
CA ALA A 76 4.71 -6.95 -6.84
C ALA A 76 3.23 -7.35 -6.83
N GLN A 77 2.90 -8.32 -5.98
CA GLN A 77 1.55 -8.56 -5.48
C GLN A 77 1.44 -7.87 -4.13
N PHE A 78 0.37 -7.15 -3.87
CA PHE A 78 0.22 -6.44 -2.61
C PHE A 78 -1.23 -6.26 -2.21
N SER A 79 -1.44 -6.07 -0.92
CA SER A 79 -2.73 -5.72 -0.35
C SER A 79 -2.61 -4.59 0.65
N PHE A 80 -3.69 -3.82 0.76
CA PHE A 80 -3.88 -2.87 1.84
C PHE A 80 -5.04 -3.33 2.71
N THR A 81 -4.81 -3.33 4.01
CA THR A 81 -5.83 -3.57 5.03
C THR A 81 -6.00 -2.32 5.88
N LEU A 82 -7.22 -1.77 5.88
CA LEU A 82 -7.63 -0.82 6.90
C LEU A 82 -8.11 -1.60 8.10
N VAL A 83 -7.32 -1.59 9.17
CA VAL A 83 -7.57 -2.44 10.33
C VAL A 83 -8.74 -1.87 11.11
N ASN A 84 -9.75 -2.70 11.32
CA ASN A 84 -10.78 -2.42 12.31
C ASN A 84 -10.19 -2.73 13.70
N GLN A 85 -10.05 -1.69 14.51
CA GLN A 85 -9.36 -1.74 15.80
C GLN A 85 -10.26 -2.23 16.94
N LEU A 86 -11.57 -2.33 16.70
CA LEU A 86 -12.54 -2.89 17.66
C LEU A 86 -12.74 -4.40 17.42
N ASP A 87 -12.77 -4.81 16.16
CA ASP A 87 -12.83 -6.22 15.75
C ASP A 87 -12.04 -6.43 14.45
N ARG A 88 -10.88 -7.07 14.55
CA ARG A 88 -10.00 -7.29 13.39
C ARG A 88 -10.65 -8.13 12.28
N ILE A 89 -11.65 -8.96 12.57
CA ILE A 89 -12.37 -9.75 11.55
C ILE A 89 -13.12 -8.83 10.58
N LEU A 90 -13.54 -7.66 11.05
CA LEU A 90 -14.23 -6.64 10.26
C LEU A 90 -13.26 -5.69 9.54
N SER A 91 -11.96 -5.99 9.50
CA SER A 91 -11.00 -5.18 8.75
C SER A 91 -11.29 -5.25 7.26
N LYS A 92 -11.12 -4.13 6.56
CA LYS A 92 -11.30 -4.07 5.11
C LYS A 92 -9.98 -4.27 4.40
N THR A 93 -9.91 -5.26 3.52
CA THR A 93 -8.72 -5.56 2.70
C THR A 93 -9.07 -5.49 1.21
N GLU A 94 -8.18 -4.91 0.42
CA GLU A 94 -8.20 -5.00 -1.05
C GLU A 94 -6.79 -5.38 -1.53
N ASP A 95 -6.70 -6.27 -2.51
CA ASP A 95 -5.45 -6.78 -3.07
C ASP A 95 -5.38 -6.61 -4.59
N THR A 96 -4.15 -6.53 -5.10
CA THR A 96 -3.88 -6.39 -6.52
C THR A 96 -2.43 -6.79 -6.82
N GLU A 97 -2.06 -6.80 -8.09
CA GLU A 97 -0.70 -7.00 -8.56
C GLU A 97 -0.37 -6.00 -9.66
N HIS A 98 0.90 -5.63 -9.77
CA HIS A 98 1.34 -4.68 -10.77
C HIS A 98 2.83 -4.82 -11.10
N GLU A 99 3.20 -4.47 -12.33
CA GLU A 99 4.59 -4.30 -12.76
C GLU A 99 4.94 -2.82 -12.79
N PHE A 100 5.50 -2.34 -11.68
CA PHE A 100 5.90 -0.95 -11.49
C PHE A 100 7.06 -0.60 -12.43
N ASN A 101 7.02 0.62 -12.97
CA ASN A 101 8.04 1.15 -13.86
C ASN A 101 8.13 2.68 -13.72
N ALA A 102 8.97 3.33 -14.53
CA ALA A 102 9.19 4.78 -14.45
C ALA A 102 7.94 5.64 -14.74
N ASN A 103 6.98 5.13 -15.53
CA ASN A 103 5.73 5.83 -15.86
C ASN A 103 4.60 5.50 -14.87
N GLU A 104 4.66 4.33 -14.26
CA GLU A 104 3.68 3.80 -13.29
C GLU A 104 4.44 3.40 -12.02
N CYS A 105 4.97 4.40 -11.31
CA CYS A 105 5.75 4.16 -10.10
C CYS A 105 4.89 3.93 -8.86
N ASP A 106 3.59 4.23 -8.95
CA ASP A 106 2.58 3.90 -7.96
C ASP A 106 1.41 3.13 -8.59
N TRP A 107 0.75 2.31 -7.76
CA TRP A 107 -0.44 1.55 -8.15
C TRP A 107 -1.32 1.26 -6.94
N GLY A 108 -2.63 1.19 -7.14
CA GLY A 108 -3.56 0.89 -6.06
C GLY A 108 -4.99 1.32 -6.34
N PHE A 109 -5.68 1.76 -5.30
CA PHE A 109 -7.13 1.86 -5.28
C PHE A 109 -7.57 3.31 -5.16
N THR A 110 -8.15 3.84 -6.24
CA THR A 110 -8.75 5.19 -6.23
C THR A 110 -9.97 5.24 -5.29
N LYS A 111 -10.72 4.14 -5.18
CA LYS A 111 -11.90 4.01 -4.30
C LYS A 111 -11.70 2.85 -3.32
N PHE A 112 -10.88 3.05 -2.29
CA PHE A 112 -10.61 1.99 -1.32
C PHE A 112 -11.76 1.85 -0.31
N MET A 113 -12.12 2.93 0.39
CA MET A 113 -13.24 2.95 1.35
C MET A 113 -13.93 4.32 1.33
N PRO A 114 -15.25 4.40 1.50
CA PRO A 114 -15.92 5.68 1.67
C PRO A 114 -15.30 6.48 2.83
N ALA A 115 -15.00 7.76 2.61
CA ALA A 115 -14.45 8.62 3.66
C ALA A 115 -15.41 8.76 4.85
N SER A 116 -16.72 8.63 4.63
CA SER A 116 -17.71 8.62 5.70
C SER A 116 -17.58 7.42 6.63
N GLU A 117 -17.17 6.25 6.13
CA GLU A 117 -17.06 5.03 6.96
C GLU A 117 -15.86 5.06 7.90
N ILE A 118 -14.72 5.61 7.46
CA ILE A 118 -13.54 5.75 8.32
C ILE A 118 -13.76 6.76 9.45
N HIS A 119 -14.56 7.81 9.20
CA HIS A 119 -14.87 8.83 10.21
C HIS A 119 -16.03 8.44 11.14
N ASP A 120 -16.79 7.40 10.82
CA ASP A 120 -17.78 6.82 11.73
C ASP A 120 -17.08 5.99 12.81
N LEU A 121 -16.96 6.57 14.01
CA LEU A 121 -16.28 5.95 15.15
C LEU A 121 -16.90 4.61 15.56
N SER A 122 -18.18 4.37 15.23
CA SER A 122 -18.84 3.08 15.51
C SER A 122 -18.34 1.95 14.61
N LYS A 123 -17.73 2.28 13.46
CA LYS A 123 -17.17 1.30 12.52
C LYS A 123 -15.82 0.77 12.97
N GLY A 124 -15.12 1.43 13.90
CA GLY A 124 -13.89 0.92 14.51
C GLY A 124 -12.60 1.12 13.71
N TYR A 125 -12.64 1.77 12.54
CA TYR A 125 -11.44 2.06 11.74
C TYR A 125 -10.60 3.22 12.30
N LEU A 126 -11.23 4.12 13.05
CA LEU A 126 -10.60 5.27 13.69
C LEU A 126 -10.82 5.20 15.21
N VAL A 127 -9.77 4.90 15.97
CA VAL A 127 -9.82 4.79 17.44
C VAL A 127 -8.78 5.73 18.02
N ASN A 128 -9.18 6.58 18.97
CA ASN A 128 -8.32 7.64 19.53
C ASN A 128 -7.65 8.51 18.44
N ASP A 129 -8.44 8.89 17.43
CA ASP A 129 -8.00 9.64 16.26
C ASP A 129 -6.77 9.01 15.55
N THR A 130 -6.66 7.69 15.64
CA THR A 130 -5.59 6.90 15.04
C THR A 130 -6.18 5.89 14.09
N CYS A 131 -5.66 5.86 12.87
CA CYS A 131 -5.96 4.87 11.85
C CYS A 131 -4.77 3.93 11.67
N LEU A 132 -5.04 2.64 11.44
CA LEU A 132 -4.02 1.63 11.16
C LEU A 132 -4.20 1.09 9.74
N VAL A 133 -3.15 1.22 8.94
CA VAL A 133 -3.06 0.64 7.60
C VAL A 133 -1.97 -0.42 7.61
N GLU A 134 -2.31 -1.64 7.21
CA GLU A 134 -1.34 -2.71 6.97
C GLU A 134 -1.15 -2.87 5.46
N ALA A 135 0.10 -2.87 5.01
CA ALA A 135 0.50 -3.09 3.63
C ALA A 135 1.26 -4.42 3.55
N ASN A 136 0.69 -5.43 2.91
CA ASN A 136 1.38 -6.68 2.61
C ASN A 136 1.93 -6.59 1.20
N VAL A 137 3.20 -6.88 1.01
CA VAL A 137 3.86 -6.79 -0.31
C VAL A 137 4.65 -8.06 -0.53
N SER A 138 4.52 -8.65 -1.71
CA SER A 138 5.23 -9.83 -2.18
C SER A 138 5.87 -9.51 -3.52
N VAL A 139 7.19 -9.65 -3.62
CA VAL A 139 7.96 -9.28 -4.82
C VAL A 139 8.72 -10.48 -5.36
N ARG A 140 8.94 -10.52 -6.67
CA ARG A 140 9.83 -11.51 -7.27
C ARG A 140 11.25 -11.34 -6.75
N LYS A 141 11.84 -12.45 -6.27
CA LYS A 141 13.25 -12.49 -5.88
C LYS A 141 14.12 -12.20 -7.10
N ARG A 142 15.01 -11.21 -7.00
CA ARG A 142 16.06 -11.02 -8.00
C ARG A 142 17.04 -12.19 -7.93
N VAL A 143 17.05 -13.04 -8.96
CA VAL A 143 18.19 -13.94 -9.20
C VAL A 143 19.32 -13.08 -9.75
N ILE A 144 20.24 -12.67 -8.88
CA ILE A 144 21.50 -12.08 -9.34
C ILE A 144 22.36 -13.24 -9.85
N LEU A 145 22.36 -13.48 -11.17
CA LEU A 145 23.40 -14.30 -11.78
C LEU A 145 24.72 -13.58 -11.56
N LYS A 146 25.59 -14.14 -10.71
CA LYS A 146 26.97 -13.67 -10.60
C LYS A 146 27.63 -13.89 -11.97
N SER A 147 28.09 -12.79 -12.57
CA SER A 147 29.03 -12.84 -13.71
C SER A 147 30.44 -13.14 -13.22
#